data_AF-A0A6G0UI84-F1
#
_entry.id   AF-A0A6G0UI84-F1
#
_cell.length_a   1.000
_cell.length_b   1.000
_cell.length_c   1.000
_cell.angle_alpha   90.00
_cell.angle_beta   90.00
_cell.angle_gamma   90.00
#
_symmetry.space_group_name_H-M   'P 1'
#
loop_
_entity.id
_entity.type
_entity.pdbx_description
1 polymer ?
#
loop_
_entity_poly.entity_id
_entity_poly.type
_entity_poly.pdbx_seq_one_letter_code
_entity_poly.pdbx_strand_id
1 'polypeptide(L)'
;MPEPDDGPTASESEVEGNSVPPSALSPTTKHPQPQSKIDSLPKEDLIKLLKKQLISVKDARKQAEEYKDQLTKLEEKCKNVEQGQKDDKTEMISLELSDYKNSCAELKKQLENQKEAQKAKDELVKDLSQKNDCLMQERAELEISLKDARNEVVKLQKNFEEQKTLMSENSKEAQSLNLQSQQIKAEHELEVAKLNSQLKRFRDESVEQQRYVSEKTVEIRKLKSEMEILQRRFDDLQIEHSTFREKAEYLLKQRNEDRTESSMTVVSGKHEIDELIKTLQTRNEKISQLTERCSYLEDELHSTQEHARNLKSELEDAHTTLKSLRTRGQEERRRTESDFELRLRQAMTDNEILQKQLSRTIEQYSGEKEKLIESFQRQNADLQAQNKELNERLAEFREIAVQSRKSASPSHPVSDSRIVQRRIQAQLSKIQPINFNHVGSAGVIENNPSGLDHDNEDEDLRSLQEVINESIEDNFGGRPISSIGDIISRPSMDFVTHEDYETLEKQLHHTRDLLNDMEDTNAKLLEQIKILKEEIRRLERNTEREEHVKNSEYLKNVVMKFLAPPKVNDERQQLLPVLTMILKLSPDEVNNVTTFIKESRIQPEEQGVGGGWSSLFSGIV
;
A
#
# COMPACT_ATOMS: atom_id res chain seq x y z
N MET A 1 -1.90 -52.58 43.23
CA MET A 1 -2.41 -52.07 44.52
C MET A 1 -3.72 -51.34 44.24
N PRO A 2 -4.73 -51.59 45.07
CA PRO A 2 -6.16 -51.41 44.81
C PRO A 2 -6.59 -49.99 45.26
N GLU A 3 -7.77 -49.42 45.04
CA GLU A 3 -9.12 -49.84 44.66
C GLU A 3 -9.89 -48.50 44.31
N PRO A 4 -11.21 -48.46 44.09
CA PRO A 4 -11.81 -47.81 42.92
C PRO A 4 -12.73 -46.63 43.31
N ASP A 5 -13.38 -45.98 42.34
CA ASP A 5 -14.83 -45.79 42.48
C ASP A 5 -15.49 -45.46 41.13
N ASP A 6 -16.32 -46.42 40.71
CA ASP A 6 -17.61 -46.32 40.05
C ASP A 6 -17.86 -45.32 38.92
N GLY A 7 -18.10 -45.91 37.74
CA GLY A 7 -19.51 -46.03 37.33
C GLY A 7 -19.93 -45.29 36.07
N PRO A 8 -20.23 -46.00 34.97
CA PRO A 8 -20.71 -45.45 33.71
C PRO A 8 -22.25 -45.41 33.66
N THR A 9 -22.82 -44.62 32.75
CA THR A 9 -24.08 -44.83 31.96
C THR A 9 -24.60 -43.45 31.49
N ALA A 10 -24.62 -43.19 30.19
CA ALA A 10 -25.72 -43.43 29.26
C ALA A 10 -26.74 -42.28 29.21
N SER A 11 -26.99 -41.79 27.98
CA SER A 11 -28.27 -41.31 27.47
C SER A 11 -28.99 -40.18 28.24
N GLU A 12 -28.91 -38.96 27.71
CA GLU A 12 -29.88 -37.90 28.00
C GLU A 12 -31.16 -38.13 27.20
N SER A 13 -32.18 -38.65 27.89
CA SER A 13 -33.59 -38.51 27.55
C SER A 13 -34.23 -37.51 28.52
N GLU A 14 -34.86 -36.49 27.96
CA GLU A 14 -36.24 -36.07 28.25
C GLU A 14 -36.71 -35.77 29.69
N VAL A 15 -37.26 -34.55 29.83
CA VAL A 15 -38.52 -34.20 30.54
C VAL A 15 -38.37 -34.04 32.09
N GLU A 16 -38.77 -32.99 32.80
CA GLU A 16 -39.83 -31.97 32.64
C GLU A 16 -39.68 -30.87 33.72
N GLY A 17 -40.38 -29.73 33.52
CA GLY A 17 -40.73 -28.75 34.54
C GLY A 17 -40.34 -27.33 34.13
N ASN A 18 -41.21 -26.43 33.66
CA ASN A 18 -42.62 -26.26 34.00
C ASN A 18 -43.35 -25.50 32.88
N SER A 19 -44.55 -25.97 32.56
CA SER A 19 -45.61 -25.39 31.73
C SER A 19 -45.95 -23.94 32.16
N VAL A 20 -46.34 -22.99 31.29
CA VAL A 20 -47.60 -22.86 30.50
C VAL A 20 -47.43 -21.68 29.49
N PRO A 21 -48.13 -21.65 28.32
CA PRO A 21 -47.98 -20.64 27.25
C PRO A 21 -49.12 -19.57 27.27
N PRO A 22 -49.45 -18.87 26.16
CA PRO A 22 -48.74 -17.76 25.52
C PRO A 22 -49.61 -16.47 25.51
N SER A 23 -49.03 -15.27 25.46
CA SER A 23 -49.79 -14.08 25.04
C SER A 23 -48.92 -12.88 24.66
N ALA A 24 -49.35 -12.26 23.57
CA ALA A 24 -49.24 -10.85 23.23
C ALA A 24 -47.86 -10.26 22.89
N LEU A 25 -47.71 -10.02 21.59
CA LEU A 25 -46.96 -8.90 21.03
C LEU A 25 -47.14 -7.63 21.88
N SER A 26 -46.01 -7.03 22.28
CA SER A 26 -45.94 -5.65 22.77
C SER A 26 -44.57 -5.08 22.41
N PRO A 27 -44.50 -3.98 21.64
CA PRO A 27 -43.28 -3.22 21.43
C PRO A 27 -43.22 -2.07 22.45
N THR A 28 -42.11 -1.97 23.18
CA THR A 28 -41.70 -0.76 23.91
C THR A 28 -40.21 -0.58 23.59
N THR A 29 -39.76 0.56 23.08
CA THR A 29 -39.70 1.82 23.82
C THR A 29 -39.37 2.96 22.84
N LYS A 30 -40.21 4.00 22.80
CA LYS A 30 -39.83 5.34 22.33
C LYS A 30 -40.13 6.32 23.45
N HIS A 31 -39.12 7.09 23.84
CA HIS A 31 -39.21 8.18 24.80
C HIS A 31 -40.08 9.34 24.23
N PRO A 32 -40.65 10.19 25.10
CA PRO A 32 -41.87 10.95 24.83
C PRO A 32 -41.62 12.36 24.29
N GLN A 33 -42.47 12.79 23.36
CA GLN A 33 -42.74 14.20 23.09
C GLN A 33 -43.94 14.65 23.94
N PRO A 34 -44.02 15.94 24.33
CA PRO A 34 -45.13 16.46 25.13
C PRO A 34 -46.34 16.67 24.21
N GLN A 35 -47.22 15.67 24.11
CA GLN A 35 -48.50 15.84 23.43
C GLN A 35 -49.47 16.59 24.36
N SER A 36 -49.96 17.72 23.88
CA SER A 36 -51.04 18.51 24.47
C SER A 36 -52.27 17.65 24.73
N LYS A 37 -52.93 17.86 25.88
CA LYS A 37 -54.13 17.13 26.39
C LYS A 37 -55.35 17.12 25.46
N ILE A 38 -55.25 17.67 24.26
CA ILE A 38 -56.33 17.80 23.26
C ILE A 38 -56.18 16.71 22.18
N ASP A 39 -54.96 16.23 21.91
CA ASP A 39 -54.69 15.25 20.86
C ASP A 39 -54.89 13.80 21.31
N SER A 40 -55.08 13.58 22.62
CA SER A 40 -55.28 12.26 23.23
C SER A 40 -56.75 11.84 23.38
N LEU A 41 -57.71 12.67 22.96
CA LEU A 41 -59.14 12.36 23.06
C LEU A 41 -59.65 11.71 21.77
N PRO A 42 -60.38 10.58 21.85
CA PRO A 42 -60.97 9.95 20.67
C PRO A 42 -61.93 10.95 19.99
N LYS A 43 -62.01 10.90 18.65
CA LYS A 43 -62.81 11.83 17.82
C LYS A 43 -64.25 12.00 18.34
N GLU A 44 -64.82 10.94 18.91
CA GLU A 44 -66.14 10.92 19.55
C GLU A 44 -66.27 11.92 20.72
N ASP A 45 -65.24 12.05 21.57
CA ASP A 45 -65.27 12.88 22.77
C ASP A 45 -64.90 14.34 22.46
N LEU A 46 -64.06 14.58 21.45
CA LEU A 46 -63.83 15.93 20.91
C LEU A 46 -65.12 16.49 20.27
N ILE A 47 -65.88 15.64 19.57
CA ILE A 47 -67.20 16.00 19.02
C ILE A 47 -68.20 16.29 20.16
N LYS A 48 -68.20 15.53 21.25
CA LYS A 48 -69.05 15.83 22.43
C LYS A 48 -68.65 17.16 23.09
N LEU A 49 -67.36 17.45 23.20
CA LEU A 49 -66.88 18.70 23.78
C LEU A 49 -67.23 19.90 22.89
N LEU A 50 -67.04 19.79 21.57
CA LEU A 50 -67.45 20.81 20.60
C LEU A 50 -68.96 21.02 20.58
N LYS A 51 -69.76 19.94 20.66
CA LYS A 51 -71.23 20.05 20.81
C LYS A 51 -71.61 20.75 22.11
N LYS A 52 -70.93 20.44 23.22
CA LYS A 52 -71.17 21.10 24.52
C LYS A 52 -70.81 22.59 24.48
N GLN A 53 -69.69 22.96 23.85
CA GLN A 53 -69.33 24.36 23.65
C GLN A 53 -70.29 25.08 22.70
N LEU A 54 -70.77 24.41 21.64
CA LEU A 54 -71.75 24.97 20.72
C LEU A 54 -73.11 25.23 21.39
N ILE A 55 -73.54 24.36 22.30
CA ILE A 55 -74.75 24.57 23.12
C ILE A 55 -74.54 25.77 24.04
N SER A 56 -73.40 25.86 24.73
CA SER A 56 -73.08 27.00 25.60
C SER A 56 -73.04 28.33 24.83
N VAL A 57 -72.52 28.35 23.60
CA VAL A 57 -72.52 29.55 22.74
C VAL A 57 -73.92 29.89 22.25
N LYS A 58 -74.76 28.88 21.95
CA LYS A 58 -76.18 29.12 21.60
C LYS A 58 -76.98 29.69 22.77
N ASP A 59 -76.74 29.22 23.99
CA ASP A 59 -77.41 29.72 25.18
C ASP A 59 -76.97 31.15 25.51
N ALA A 60 -75.67 31.45 25.40
CA ALA A 60 -75.16 32.81 25.53
C ALA A 60 -75.75 33.77 24.47
N ARG A 61 -75.97 33.28 23.24
CA ARG A 61 -76.61 34.06 22.17
C ARG A 61 -78.10 34.33 22.43
N LYS A 62 -78.83 33.37 23.01
CA LYS A 62 -80.22 33.60 23.44
C LYS A 62 -80.30 34.65 24.55
N GLN A 63 -79.40 34.60 25.53
CA GLN A 63 -79.33 35.61 26.58
C GLN A 63 -78.99 36.99 26.02
N ALA A 64 -78.09 37.08 25.03
CA ALA A 64 -77.78 38.35 24.36
C ALA A 64 -79.00 38.94 23.61
N GLU A 65 -79.82 38.11 22.97
CA GLU A 65 -81.05 38.58 22.30
C GLU A 65 -82.13 38.99 23.32
N GLU A 66 -82.26 38.28 24.45
CA GLU A 66 -83.14 38.70 25.56
C GLU A 66 -82.73 40.05 26.17
N TYR A 67 -81.43 40.29 26.37
CA TYR A 67 -80.94 41.58 26.84
C TYR A 67 -81.20 42.69 25.83
N LYS A 68 -81.10 42.40 24.53
CA LYS A 68 -81.41 43.35 23.45
C LYS A 68 -82.91 43.69 23.39
N ASP A 69 -83.78 42.72 23.57
CA ASP A 69 -85.24 42.94 23.66
C ASP A 69 -85.65 43.70 24.93
N GLN A 70 -84.91 43.54 26.03
CA GLN A 70 -85.10 44.37 27.23
C GLN A 70 -84.63 45.81 27.00
N LEU A 71 -83.56 46.01 26.23
CA LEU A 71 -83.01 47.32 25.89
C LEU A 71 -83.95 48.11 24.98
N THR A 72 -84.54 47.47 23.96
CA THR A 72 -85.54 48.10 23.09
C THR A 72 -86.82 48.47 23.84
N LYS A 73 -87.27 47.62 24.78
CA LYS A 73 -88.42 47.93 25.67
C LYS A 73 -88.12 49.07 26.64
N LEU A 74 -86.88 49.21 27.11
CA LEU A 74 -86.46 50.34 27.95
C LEU A 74 -86.33 51.63 27.13
N GLU A 75 -85.85 51.56 25.88
CA GLU A 75 -85.82 52.70 24.95
C GLU A 75 -87.23 53.20 24.61
N GLU A 76 -88.20 52.30 24.39
CA GLU A 76 -89.62 52.67 24.23
C GLU A 76 -90.20 53.33 25.50
N LYS A 77 -89.81 52.85 26.69
CA LYS A 77 -90.23 53.46 27.96
C LYS A 77 -89.60 54.84 28.18
N CYS A 78 -88.34 55.05 27.80
CA CYS A 78 -87.70 56.37 27.86
C CYS A 78 -88.40 57.37 26.93
N LYS A 79 -88.77 56.97 25.71
CA LYS A 79 -89.56 57.80 24.78
C LYS A 79 -90.93 58.19 25.36
N ASN A 80 -91.58 57.27 26.09
CA ASN A 80 -92.87 57.55 26.72
C ASN A 80 -92.77 58.48 27.95
N VAL A 81 -91.61 58.55 28.60
CA VAL A 81 -91.35 59.46 29.73
C VAL A 81 -91.01 60.88 29.25
N GLU A 82 -90.40 61.04 28.08
CA GLU A 82 -90.14 62.36 27.46
C GLU A 82 -91.43 63.13 27.10
N GLN A 83 -92.58 62.45 26.98
CA GLN A 83 -93.87 63.07 26.66
C GLN A 83 -94.70 63.47 27.91
N GLY A 84 -94.24 63.22 29.13
CA GLY A 84 -95.02 63.40 30.36
C GLY A 84 -94.54 64.52 31.30
N GLN A 85 -95.27 65.65 31.25
CA GLN A 85 -95.45 66.70 32.29
C GLN A 85 -94.23 67.24 33.06
N LYS A 86 -93.97 68.53 32.83
CA LYS A 86 -93.21 69.45 33.70
C LYS A 86 -93.96 69.66 35.02
N ASP A 87 -93.24 69.54 36.14
CA ASP A 87 -93.19 70.49 37.27
C ASP A 87 -92.41 69.84 38.45
N ASP A 88 -91.44 70.57 39.00
CA ASP A 88 -90.53 70.34 40.15
C ASP A 88 -89.78 69.00 40.30
N LYS A 89 -90.09 67.98 39.51
CA LYS A 89 -89.24 66.78 39.32
C LYS A 89 -88.06 67.04 38.40
N THR A 90 -87.96 68.19 37.74
CA THR A 90 -86.95 68.47 36.71
C THR A 90 -85.53 68.50 37.25
N GLU A 91 -85.32 68.83 38.53
CA GLU A 91 -83.98 68.82 39.14
C GLU A 91 -83.56 67.41 39.61
N MET A 92 -84.48 66.62 40.17
CA MET A 92 -84.25 65.20 40.50
C MET A 92 -84.11 64.33 39.24
N ILE A 93 -84.92 64.60 38.21
CA ILE A 93 -84.79 64.02 36.87
C ILE A 93 -83.48 64.49 36.22
N SER A 94 -83.02 65.72 36.44
CA SER A 94 -81.71 66.16 35.93
C SER A 94 -80.54 65.46 36.61
N LEU A 95 -80.66 65.15 37.91
CA LEU A 95 -79.68 64.38 38.65
C LEU A 95 -79.70 62.91 38.20
N GLU A 96 -80.88 62.32 38.05
CA GLU A 96 -81.04 60.97 37.48
C GLU A 96 -80.53 60.91 36.03
N LEU A 97 -80.84 61.90 35.19
CA LEU A 97 -80.30 62.02 33.83
C LEU A 97 -78.78 62.20 33.83
N SER A 98 -78.22 62.92 34.81
CA SER A 98 -76.78 63.07 35.00
C SER A 98 -76.15 61.73 35.42
N ASP A 99 -76.78 60.99 36.32
CA ASP A 99 -76.33 59.67 36.76
C ASP A 99 -76.46 58.62 35.65
N TYR A 100 -77.53 58.67 34.85
CA TYR A 100 -77.69 57.85 33.64
C TYR A 100 -76.67 58.24 32.56
N LYS A 101 -76.35 59.53 32.43
CA LYS A 101 -75.31 60.01 31.50
C LYS A 101 -73.92 59.56 31.94
N ASN A 102 -73.63 59.62 33.24
CA ASN A 102 -72.38 59.13 33.82
C ASN A 102 -72.29 57.60 33.70
N SER A 103 -73.36 56.86 33.97
CA SER A 103 -73.44 55.41 33.76
C SER A 103 -73.30 55.02 32.28
N CYS A 104 -73.90 55.77 31.35
CA CYS A 104 -73.68 55.60 29.92
C CYS A 104 -72.23 55.89 29.51
N ALA A 105 -71.57 56.87 30.13
CA ALA A 105 -70.17 57.18 29.88
C ALA A 105 -69.24 56.08 30.43
N GLU A 106 -69.55 55.57 31.63
CA GLU A 106 -68.87 54.44 32.26
C GLU A 106 -69.01 53.17 31.41
N LEU A 107 -70.22 52.85 30.95
CA LEU A 107 -70.49 51.71 30.06
C LEU A 107 -69.81 51.87 28.70
N LYS A 108 -69.77 53.08 28.13
CA LYS A 108 -69.00 53.36 26.91
C LYS A 108 -67.50 53.16 27.13
N LYS A 109 -66.97 53.61 28.26
CA LYS A 109 -65.56 53.40 28.63
C LYS A 109 -65.24 51.92 28.84
N GLN A 110 -66.12 51.18 29.51
CA GLN A 110 -66.00 49.72 29.66
C GLN A 110 -66.10 49.00 28.31
N LEU A 111 -66.99 49.44 27.42
CA LEU A 111 -67.12 48.90 26.07
C LEU A 111 -65.85 49.15 25.25
N GLU A 112 -65.25 50.34 25.35
CA GLU A 112 -64.01 50.66 24.66
C GLU A 112 -62.83 49.85 25.22
N ASN A 113 -62.69 49.75 26.54
CA ASN A 113 -61.70 48.90 27.18
C ASN A 113 -61.87 47.41 26.78
N GLN A 114 -63.11 46.93 26.66
CA GLN A 114 -63.36 45.56 26.18
C GLN A 114 -63.02 45.38 24.70
N LYS A 115 -63.24 46.39 23.85
CA LYS A 115 -62.80 46.35 22.45
C LYS A 115 -61.28 46.35 22.33
N GLU A 116 -60.58 47.15 23.13
CA GLU A 116 -59.12 47.14 23.18
C GLU A 116 -58.58 45.79 23.69
N ALA A 117 -59.16 45.23 24.75
CA ALA A 117 -58.82 43.90 25.24
C ALA A 117 -59.13 42.79 24.21
N GLN A 118 -60.20 42.94 23.42
CA GLN A 118 -60.55 42.01 22.35
C GLN A 118 -59.53 42.08 21.21
N LYS A 119 -59.13 43.30 20.78
CA LYS A 119 -58.06 43.48 19.78
C LYS A 119 -56.75 42.84 20.22
N ALA A 120 -56.34 43.04 21.47
CA ALA A 120 -55.12 42.42 22.00
C ALA A 120 -55.18 40.88 22.02
N LYS A 121 -56.36 40.30 22.30
CA LYS A 121 -56.58 38.85 22.21
C LYS A 121 -56.54 38.35 20.77
N ASP A 122 -57.14 39.08 19.83
CA ASP A 122 -57.16 38.72 18.42
C ASP A 122 -55.74 38.78 17.81
N GLU A 123 -54.92 39.76 18.21
CA GLU A 123 -53.49 39.83 17.86
C GLU A 123 -52.71 38.65 18.44
N LEU A 124 -52.91 38.31 19.71
CA LEU A 124 -52.25 37.14 20.32
C LEU A 124 -52.66 35.82 19.65
N VAL A 125 -53.92 35.66 19.26
CA VAL A 125 -54.41 34.49 18.52
C VAL A 125 -53.74 34.41 17.15
N LYS A 126 -53.56 35.55 16.47
CA LYS A 126 -52.86 35.62 15.19
C LYS A 126 -51.40 35.21 15.32
N ASP A 127 -50.70 35.72 16.33
CA ASP A 127 -49.29 35.37 16.60
C ASP A 127 -49.13 33.88 16.96
N LEU A 128 -50.04 33.34 17.78
CA LEU A 128 -50.05 31.93 18.12
C LEU A 128 -50.36 31.04 16.91
N SER A 129 -51.25 31.47 16.00
CA SER A 129 -51.53 30.75 14.76
C SER A 129 -50.30 30.71 13.86
N GLN A 130 -49.64 31.85 13.64
CA GLN A 130 -48.43 31.92 12.83
C GLN A 130 -47.31 31.06 13.41
N LYS A 131 -47.12 31.10 14.74
CA LYS A 131 -46.13 30.25 15.42
C LYS A 131 -46.45 28.76 15.26
N ASN A 132 -47.72 28.37 15.31
CA ASN A 132 -48.13 26.99 15.11
C ASN A 132 -47.89 26.54 13.65
N ASP A 133 -48.15 27.41 12.68
CA ASP A 133 -47.86 27.15 11.27
C ASP A 133 -46.36 26.98 11.02
N CYS A 134 -45.51 27.85 11.60
CA CYS A 134 -44.05 27.70 11.54
C CYS A 134 -43.57 26.38 12.16
N LEU A 135 -44.08 26.02 13.35
CA LEU A 135 -43.72 24.77 14.01
C LEU A 135 -44.19 23.54 13.22
N MET A 136 -45.34 23.61 12.56
CA MET A 136 -45.83 22.55 11.69
C MET A 136 -44.94 22.35 10.46
N GLN A 137 -44.44 23.45 9.88
CA GLN A 137 -43.51 23.39 8.76
C GLN A 137 -42.15 22.81 9.19
N GLU A 138 -41.60 23.28 10.31
CA GLU A 138 -40.35 22.73 10.87
C GLU A 138 -40.48 21.23 11.17
N ARG A 139 -41.63 20.80 11.72
CA ARG A 139 -41.88 19.38 11.96
C ARG A 139 -41.92 18.56 10.68
N ALA A 140 -42.50 19.09 9.60
CA ALA A 140 -42.54 18.41 8.31
C ALA A 140 -41.14 18.28 7.69
N GLU A 141 -40.33 19.33 7.78
CA GLU A 141 -38.93 19.32 7.31
C GLU A 141 -38.09 18.30 8.09
N LEU A 142 -38.22 18.26 9.43
CA LEU A 142 -37.57 17.25 10.27
C LEU A 142 -38.07 15.83 9.96
N GLU A 143 -39.36 15.63 9.67
CA GLU A 143 -39.89 14.32 9.27
C GLU A 143 -39.28 13.83 7.94
N ILE A 144 -39.07 14.73 6.98
CA ILE A 144 -38.41 14.42 5.70
C ILE A 144 -36.94 14.08 5.93
N SER A 145 -36.19 14.94 6.64
CA SER A 145 -34.78 14.70 6.95
C SER A 145 -34.57 13.37 7.69
N LEU A 146 -35.45 13.04 8.64
CA LEU A 146 -35.39 11.78 9.38
C LEU A 146 -35.71 10.57 8.48
N LYS A 147 -36.58 10.72 7.47
CA LYS A 147 -36.84 9.69 6.48
C LYS A 147 -35.63 9.46 5.56
N ASP A 148 -34.96 10.52 5.15
CA ASP A 148 -33.77 10.43 4.30
C ASP A 148 -32.60 9.79 5.04
N ALA A 149 -32.35 10.21 6.29
CA ALA A 149 -31.36 9.56 7.16
C ALA A 149 -31.66 8.07 7.39
N ARG A 150 -32.93 7.68 7.55
CA ARG A 150 -33.30 6.25 7.64
C ARG A 150 -33.01 5.49 6.35
N ASN A 151 -33.28 6.09 5.19
CA ASN A 151 -33.00 5.44 3.90
C ASN A 151 -31.50 5.25 3.69
N GLU A 152 -30.68 6.21 4.13
CA GLU A 152 -29.23 6.12 4.08
C GLU A 152 -28.68 5.03 4.99
N VAL A 153 -29.18 4.93 6.23
CA VAL A 153 -28.82 3.84 7.15
C VAL A 153 -29.14 2.47 6.52
N VAL A 154 -30.29 2.32 5.86
CA VAL A 154 -30.64 1.06 5.17
C VAL A 154 -29.69 0.77 4.01
N LYS A 155 -29.27 1.78 3.23
CA LYS A 155 -28.27 1.61 2.16
C LYS A 155 -26.91 1.19 2.73
N LEU A 156 -26.45 1.84 3.79
CA LEU A 156 -25.19 1.51 4.46
C LEU A 156 -25.23 0.09 5.04
N GLN A 157 -26.35 -0.31 5.65
CA GLN A 157 -26.54 -1.69 6.14
C GLN A 157 -26.46 -2.71 5.01
N LYS A 158 -27.09 -2.42 3.86
CA LYS A 158 -27.01 -3.31 2.68
C LYS A 158 -25.57 -3.42 2.16
N ASN A 159 -24.87 -2.30 2.00
CA ASN A 159 -23.48 -2.28 1.55
C ASN A 159 -22.55 -3.01 2.53
N PHE A 160 -22.79 -2.88 3.84
CA PHE A 160 -22.04 -3.59 4.87
C PHE A 160 -22.23 -5.10 4.77
N GLU A 161 -23.47 -5.58 4.58
CA GLU A 161 -23.72 -7.01 4.42
C GLU A 161 -23.09 -7.55 3.11
N GLU A 162 -23.15 -6.79 2.01
CA GLU A 162 -22.48 -7.12 0.74
C GLU A 162 -20.95 -7.21 0.92
N GLN A 163 -20.31 -6.21 1.56
CA GLN A 163 -18.87 -6.24 1.85
C GLN A 163 -18.49 -7.42 2.76
N LYS A 164 -19.33 -7.75 3.75
CA LYS A 164 -19.12 -8.89 4.63
C LYS A 164 -19.21 -10.22 3.90
N THR A 165 -20.12 -10.36 2.93
CA THR A 165 -20.19 -11.55 2.07
C THR A 165 -18.95 -11.66 1.18
N LEU A 166 -18.52 -10.56 0.57
CA LEU A 166 -17.31 -10.53 -0.27
C LEU A 166 -16.05 -10.86 0.53
N MET A 167 -15.91 -10.33 1.76
CA MET A 167 -14.81 -10.66 2.67
C MET A 167 -14.79 -12.15 3.04
N SER A 168 -15.96 -12.77 3.23
CA SER A 168 -16.08 -14.21 3.51
C SER A 168 -15.67 -15.06 2.32
N GLU A 169 -16.03 -14.64 1.09
CA GLU A 169 -15.63 -15.31 -0.14
C GLU A 169 -14.11 -15.18 -0.40
N ASN A 170 -13.57 -13.97 -0.32
CA ASN A 170 -12.13 -13.72 -0.45
C ASN A 170 -11.31 -14.49 0.60
N SER A 171 -11.82 -14.61 1.83
CA SER A 171 -11.17 -15.40 2.89
C SER A 171 -11.13 -16.89 2.54
N LYS A 172 -12.21 -17.44 1.97
CA LYS A 172 -12.24 -18.84 1.49
C LYS A 172 -11.32 -19.07 0.31
N GLU A 173 -11.25 -18.12 -0.64
CA GLU A 173 -10.33 -18.19 -1.77
C GLU A 173 -8.87 -18.11 -1.30
N ALA A 174 -8.55 -17.21 -0.36
CA ALA A 174 -7.22 -17.13 0.24
C ALA A 174 -6.82 -18.44 0.94
N GLN A 175 -7.77 -19.09 1.63
CA GLN A 175 -7.55 -20.40 2.24
C GLN A 175 -7.32 -21.51 1.21
N SER A 176 -8.07 -21.53 0.10
CA SER A 176 -7.89 -22.54 -0.95
C SER A 176 -6.55 -22.37 -1.69
N LEU A 177 -6.17 -21.14 -2.02
CA LEU A 177 -4.88 -20.81 -2.63
C LEU A 177 -3.71 -21.15 -1.70
N ASN A 178 -3.84 -20.92 -0.40
CA ASN A 178 -2.82 -21.32 0.57
C ASN A 178 -2.67 -22.84 0.64
N LEU A 179 -3.78 -23.59 0.62
CA LEU A 179 -3.75 -25.06 0.59
C LEU A 179 -3.07 -25.57 -0.68
N GLN A 180 -3.39 -24.99 -1.84
CA GLN A 180 -2.76 -25.32 -3.11
C GLN A 180 -1.25 -24.98 -3.10
N SER A 181 -0.87 -23.83 -2.54
CA SER A 181 0.54 -23.45 -2.38
C SER A 181 1.30 -24.44 -1.50
N GLN A 182 0.70 -24.91 -0.40
CA GLN A 182 1.29 -25.93 0.46
C GLN A 182 1.45 -27.28 -0.24
N GLN A 183 0.46 -27.70 -1.05
CA GLN A 183 0.56 -28.92 -1.85
C GLN A 183 1.69 -28.83 -2.88
N ILE A 184 1.78 -27.73 -3.62
CA ILE A 184 2.86 -27.51 -4.61
C ILE A 184 4.23 -27.50 -3.91
N LYS A 185 4.36 -26.88 -2.74
CA LYS A 185 5.61 -26.91 -1.95
C LYS A 185 6.00 -28.33 -1.56
N ALA A 186 5.05 -29.13 -1.05
CA ALA A 186 5.32 -30.53 -0.69
C ALA A 186 5.72 -31.39 -1.90
N GLU A 187 5.11 -31.17 -3.06
CA GLU A 187 5.50 -31.83 -4.32
C GLU A 187 6.92 -31.45 -4.75
N HIS A 188 7.28 -30.16 -4.66
CA HIS A 188 8.63 -29.70 -4.95
C HIS A 188 9.66 -30.26 -3.96
N GLU A 189 9.36 -30.30 -2.67
CA GLU A 189 10.25 -30.90 -1.66
C GLU A 189 10.50 -32.39 -1.96
N LEU A 190 9.46 -33.12 -2.35
CA LEU A 190 9.59 -34.53 -2.75
C LEU A 190 10.47 -34.69 -4.00
N GLU A 191 10.30 -33.82 -4.99
CA GLU A 191 11.09 -33.88 -6.22
C GLU A 191 12.56 -33.50 -5.99
N VAL A 192 12.82 -32.49 -5.15
CA VAL A 192 14.17 -32.14 -4.69
C VAL A 192 14.80 -33.32 -3.95
N ALA A 193 14.07 -34.01 -3.08
CA ALA A 193 14.57 -35.20 -2.40
C ALA A 193 14.93 -36.33 -3.37
N LYS A 194 14.11 -36.57 -4.42
CA LYS A 194 14.42 -37.56 -5.46
C LYS A 194 15.67 -37.17 -6.25
N LEU A 195 15.78 -35.94 -6.73
CA LEU A 195 16.95 -35.46 -7.47
C LEU A 195 18.22 -35.54 -6.63
N ASN A 196 18.15 -35.17 -5.35
CA ASN A 196 19.28 -35.32 -4.42
C ASN A 196 19.68 -36.79 -4.23
N SER A 197 18.71 -37.71 -4.16
CA SER A 197 19.01 -39.14 -4.08
C SER A 197 19.67 -39.68 -5.35
N GLN A 198 19.28 -39.20 -6.53
CA GLN A 198 19.89 -39.55 -7.81
C GLN A 198 21.30 -38.97 -7.93
N LEU A 199 21.50 -37.70 -7.57
CA LEU A 199 22.82 -37.06 -7.54
C LEU A 199 23.77 -37.79 -6.60
N LYS A 200 23.28 -38.25 -5.44
CA LYS A 200 24.08 -39.06 -4.52
C LYS A 200 24.52 -40.37 -5.17
N ARG A 201 23.63 -41.09 -5.86
CA ARG A 201 23.98 -42.33 -6.58
C ARG A 201 25.02 -42.08 -7.68
N PHE A 202 24.83 -41.05 -8.51
CA PHE A 202 25.82 -40.70 -9.54
C PHE A 202 27.18 -40.30 -8.95
N ARG A 203 27.19 -39.63 -7.80
CA ARG A 203 28.42 -39.30 -7.08
C ARG A 203 29.12 -40.56 -6.57
N ASP A 204 28.38 -41.48 -5.96
CA ASP A 204 28.92 -42.75 -5.46
C ASP A 204 29.47 -43.61 -6.61
N GLU A 205 28.74 -43.71 -7.74
CA GLU A 205 29.20 -44.37 -8.97
C GLU A 205 30.46 -43.71 -9.53
N SER A 206 30.52 -42.37 -9.58
CA SER A 206 31.70 -41.63 -10.05
C SER A 206 32.92 -41.90 -9.16
N VAL A 207 32.74 -41.97 -7.83
CA VAL A 207 33.81 -42.32 -6.89
C VAL A 207 34.29 -43.76 -7.10
N GLU A 208 33.37 -44.70 -7.33
CA GLU A 208 33.72 -46.10 -7.61
C GLU A 208 34.49 -46.25 -8.93
N GLN A 209 34.05 -45.57 -9.98
CA GLN A 209 34.76 -45.52 -11.27
C GLN A 209 36.16 -44.89 -11.10
N GLN A 210 36.28 -43.80 -10.34
CA GLN A 210 37.57 -43.18 -10.07
C GLN A 210 38.51 -44.14 -9.33
N ARG A 211 37.99 -44.91 -8.36
CA ARG A 211 38.75 -45.93 -7.64
C ARG A 211 39.20 -47.05 -8.59
N TYR A 212 38.31 -47.55 -9.44
CA TYR A 212 38.61 -48.56 -10.44
C TYR A 212 39.71 -48.10 -11.42
N VAL A 213 39.60 -46.88 -11.96
CA VAL A 213 40.62 -46.28 -12.82
C VAL A 213 41.96 -46.14 -12.08
N SER A 214 41.95 -45.75 -10.81
CA SER A 214 43.17 -45.63 -10.01
C SER A 214 43.88 -46.98 -9.83
N GLU A 215 43.11 -48.05 -9.61
CA GLU A 215 43.63 -49.41 -9.46
C GLU A 215 44.23 -49.91 -10.78
N LYS A 216 43.52 -49.76 -11.89
CA LYS A 216 44.04 -50.10 -13.23
C LYS A 216 45.27 -49.26 -13.60
N THR A 217 45.32 -48.00 -13.20
CA THR A 217 46.49 -47.15 -13.42
C THR A 217 47.72 -47.66 -12.65
N VAL A 218 47.53 -48.16 -11.43
CA VAL A 218 48.61 -48.79 -10.63
C VAL A 218 49.06 -50.11 -11.29
N GLU A 219 48.13 -50.93 -11.77
CA GLU A 219 48.42 -52.17 -12.48
C GLU A 219 49.22 -51.93 -13.77
N ILE A 220 48.80 -50.94 -14.58
CA ILE A 220 49.54 -50.51 -15.78
C ILE A 220 50.96 -50.05 -15.40
N ARG A 221 51.14 -49.32 -14.30
CA ARG A 221 52.47 -48.90 -13.84
C ARG A 221 53.36 -50.10 -13.47
N LYS A 222 52.80 -51.12 -12.79
CA LYS A 222 53.53 -52.35 -12.45
C LYS A 222 53.96 -53.09 -13.72
N LEU A 223 53.04 -53.34 -14.65
CA LEU A 223 53.33 -54.02 -15.91
C LEU A 223 54.35 -53.26 -16.76
N LYS A 224 54.29 -51.92 -16.79
CA LYS A 224 55.31 -51.10 -17.44
C LYS A 224 56.69 -51.29 -16.81
N SER A 225 56.79 -51.30 -15.48
CA SER A 225 58.07 -51.54 -14.79
C SER A 225 58.62 -52.95 -15.05
N GLU A 226 57.76 -53.96 -15.12
CA GLU A 226 58.15 -55.33 -15.48
C GLU A 226 58.64 -55.42 -16.92
N MET A 227 57.95 -54.75 -17.85
CA MET A 227 58.36 -54.66 -19.25
C MET A 227 59.73 -53.97 -19.39
N GLU A 228 59.99 -52.89 -18.65
CA GLU A 228 61.30 -52.23 -18.63
C GLU A 228 62.41 -53.14 -18.09
N ILE A 229 62.13 -53.92 -17.03
CA ILE A 229 63.09 -54.89 -16.48
C ILE A 229 63.38 -56.01 -17.49
N LEU A 230 62.33 -56.56 -18.13
CA LEU A 230 62.48 -57.59 -19.16
C LEU A 230 63.24 -57.06 -20.38
N GLN A 231 62.98 -55.82 -20.79
CA GLN A 231 63.70 -55.18 -21.88
C GLN A 231 65.20 -55.06 -21.56
N ARG A 232 65.56 -54.58 -20.36
CA ARG A 232 66.96 -54.52 -19.93
C ARG A 232 67.62 -55.90 -19.96
N ARG A 233 66.94 -56.93 -19.46
CA ARG A 233 67.45 -58.32 -19.53
C ARG A 233 67.61 -58.80 -20.96
N PHE A 234 66.69 -58.46 -21.86
CA PHE A 234 66.79 -58.80 -23.27
C PHE A 234 68.00 -58.12 -23.91
N ASP A 235 68.21 -56.83 -23.62
CA ASP A 235 69.36 -56.07 -24.12
C ASP A 235 70.69 -56.68 -23.59
N ASP A 236 70.75 -57.06 -22.31
CA ASP A 236 71.90 -57.75 -21.71
C ASP A 236 72.16 -59.10 -22.41
N LEU A 237 71.14 -59.94 -22.61
CA LEU A 237 71.26 -61.20 -23.34
C LEU A 237 71.65 -60.98 -24.80
N GLN A 238 71.20 -59.90 -25.43
CA GLN A 238 71.56 -59.55 -26.80
C GLN A 238 73.05 -59.20 -26.90
N ILE A 239 73.59 -58.50 -25.90
CA ILE A 239 75.03 -58.23 -25.78
C ILE A 239 75.81 -59.52 -25.49
N GLU A 240 75.32 -60.38 -24.60
CA GLU A 240 75.94 -61.69 -24.36
C GLU A 240 75.94 -62.56 -25.63
N HIS A 241 74.83 -62.57 -26.38
CA HIS A 241 74.74 -63.31 -27.63
C HIS A 241 75.64 -62.72 -28.72
N SER A 242 75.74 -61.38 -28.85
CA SER A 242 76.66 -60.77 -29.82
C SER A 242 78.11 -61.09 -29.48
N THR A 243 78.50 -60.99 -28.21
CA THR A 243 79.86 -61.34 -27.77
C THR A 243 80.14 -62.84 -27.90
N PHE A 244 79.17 -63.72 -27.64
CA PHE A 244 79.30 -65.15 -27.87
C PHE A 244 79.39 -65.46 -29.36
N ARG A 245 78.58 -64.80 -30.20
CA ARG A 245 78.62 -64.91 -31.65
C ARG A 245 79.98 -64.46 -32.19
N GLU A 246 80.53 -63.35 -31.74
CA GLU A 246 81.88 -62.90 -32.11
C GLU A 246 82.95 -63.89 -31.69
N LYS A 247 82.85 -64.45 -30.47
CA LYS A 247 83.75 -65.52 -30.00
C LYS A 247 83.61 -66.79 -30.85
N ALA A 248 82.39 -67.18 -31.19
CA ALA A 248 82.11 -68.35 -32.01
C ALA A 248 82.55 -68.12 -33.47
N GLU A 249 82.38 -66.92 -34.03
CA GLU A 249 82.89 -66.52 -35.33
C GLU A 249 84.41 -66.49 -35.34
N TYR A 250 85.06 -66.02 -34.27
CA TYR A 250 86.52 -66.09 -34.10
C TYR A 250 87.02 -67.54 -34.05
N LEU A 251 86.38 -68.40 -33.25
CA LEU A 251 86.69 -69.83 -33.18
C LEU A 251 86.34 -70.58 -34.47
N LEU A 252 85.29 -70.17 -35.19
CA LEU A 252 84.95 -70.70 -36.52
C LEU A 252 85.93 -70.23 -37.57
N LYS A 253 86.44 -69.00 -37.50
CA LYS A 253 87.52 -68.53 -38.39
C LYS A 253 88.79 -69.36 -38.16
N GLN A 254 89.09 -69.67 -36.90
CA GLN A 254 90.17 -70.59 -36.50
C GLN A 254 89.90 -72.04 -36.94
N ARG A 255 88.64 -72.51 -36.89
CA ARG A 255 88.25 -73.87 -37.31
C ARG A 255 88.07 -74.01 -38.82
N ASN A 256 87.76 -72.94 -39.54
CA ASN A 256 87.60 -72.91 -41.00
C ASN A 256 88.95 -72.88 -41.71
N GLU A 257 90.04 -72.56 -41.00
CA GLU A 257 91.40 -72.91 -41.43
C GLU A 257 91.66 -74.44 -41.36
N ASP A 258 90.90 -75.18 -40.52
CA ASP A 258 91.12 -76.61 -40.24
C ASP A 258 90.03 -77.58 -40.76
N ARG A 259 88.96 -77.12 -41.40
CA ARG A 259 87.84 -77.99 -41.84
C ARG A 259 87.25 -77.61 -43.20
N THR A 260 88.04 -77.80 -44.24
CA THR A 260 87.48 -78.15 -45.55
C THR A 260 87.12 -79.65 -45.55
N GLU A 261 85.88 -79.92 -45.94
CA GLU A 261 85.33 -81.19 -46.47
C GLU A 261 84.42 -82.06 -45.59
N SER A 262 83.39 -82.56 -46.31
CA SER A 262 82.42 -83.61 -46.00
C SER A 262 81.14 -83.16 -45.26
N SER A 263 80.05 -82.81 -45.95
CA SER A 263 79.16 -83.58 -46.85
C SER A 263 78.18 -84.51 -46.12
N MET A 264 76.92 -84.06 -46.09
CA MET A 264 75.67 -84.76 -46.46
C MET A 264 75.46 -86.22 -46.00
N THR A 265 74.37 -86.47 -45.27
CA THR A 265 73.68 -87.78 -45.29
C THR A 265 72.17 -87.61 -45.20
N VAL A 266 71.51 -87.99 -46.30
CA VAL A 266 70.06 -88.09 -46.50
C VAL A 266 69.58 -89.40 -45.88
N VAL A 267 69.05 -89.38 -44.64
CA VAL A 267 68.29 -90.52 -44.03
C VAL A 267 67.13 -90.03 -43.14
N SER A 268 66.69 -88.77 -43.24
CA SER A 268 65.79 -88.15 -42.24
C SER A 268 64.32 -87.95 -42.69
N GLY A 269 64.00 -88.24 -43.96
CA GLY A 269 62.71 -87.87 -44.55
C GLY A 269 61.45 -88.43 -43.87
N LYS A 270 61.50 -89.60 -43.23
CA LYS A 270 60.31 -90.18 -42.56
C LYS A 270 60.07 -89.57 -41.17
N HIS A 271 61.14 -89.30 -40.43
CA HIS A 271 61.06 -88.60 -39.14
C HIS A 271 60.68 -87.12 -39.33
N GLU A 272 61.22 -86.49 -40.38
CA GLU A 272 60.85 -85.14 -40.81
C GLU A 272 59.37 -85.04 -41.20
N ILE A 273 58.82 -86.04 -41.92
CA ILE A 273 57.39 -86.09 -42.25
C ILE A 273 56.53 -86.21 -40.99
N ASP A 274 56.89 -87.07 -40.04
CA ASP A 274 56.13 -87.23 -38.79
C ASP A 274 56.21 -85.97 -37.90
N GLU A 275 57.35 -85.28 -37.90
CA GLU A 275 57.53 -83.99 -37.22
C GLU A 275 56.74 -82.86 -37.93
N LEU A 276 56.69 -82.88 -39.27
CA LEU A 276 55.84 -82.01 -40.07
C LEU A 276 54.34 -82.24 -39.79
N ILE A 277 53.91 -83.49 -39.60
CA ILE A 277 52.52 -83.81 -39.24
C ILE A 277 52.17 -83.26 -37.86
N LYS A 278 53.03 -83.45 -36.85
CA LYS A 278 52.82 -82.90 -35.50
C LYS A 278 52.80 -81.37 -35.49
N THR A 279 53.67 -80.73 -36.28
CA THR A 279 53.66 -79.27 -36.42
C THR A 279 52.42 -78.76 -37.17
N LEU A 280 51.89 -79.51 -38.13
CA LEU A 280 50.61 -79.19 -38.78
C LEU A 280 49.42 -79.35 -37.83
N GLN A 281 49.41 -80.38 -36.99
CA GLN A 281 48.35 -80.60 -35.99
C GLN A 281 48.31 -79.46 -34.97
N THR A 282 49.46 -79.11 -34.37
CA THR A 282 49.55 -77.99 -33.42
C THR A 282 49.22 -76.65 -34.05
N ARG A 283 49.59 -76.43 -35.32
CA ARG A 283 49.17 -75.24 -36.09
C ARG A 283 47.67 -75.22 -36.34
N ASN A 284 47.05 -76.35 -36.69
CA ASN A 284 45.60 -76.43 -36.88
C ASN A 284 44.83 -76.18 -35.57
N GLU A 285 45.28 -76.73 -34.45
CA GLU A 285 44.72 -76.42 -33.13
C GLU A 285 44.85 -74.93 -32.80
N LYS A 286 46.00 -74.32 -33.10
CA LYS A 286 46.19 -72.88 -32.90
C LYS A 286 45.29 -72.05 -33.81
N ILE A 287 45.10 -72.47 -35.06
CA ILE A 287 44.15 -71.83 -35.99
C ILE A 287 42.74 -71.94 -35.44
N SER A 288 42.29 -73.10 -34.95
CA SER A 288 40.97 -73.24 -34.32
C SER A 288 40.77 -72.31 -33.12
N GLN A 289 41.76 -72.22 -32.23
CA GLN A 289 41.72 -71.29 -31.09
C GLN A 289 41.67 -69.82 -31.53
N LEU A 290 42.43 -69.45 -32.58
CA LEU A 290 42.39 -68.09 -33.12
C LEU A 290 41.05 -67.80 -33.79
N THR A 291 40.47 -68.75 -34.51
CA THR A 291 39.13 -68.60 -35.13
C THR A 291 38.05 -68.42 -34.07
N GLU A 292 38.08 -69.18 -32.98
CA GLU A 292 37.15 -69.00 -31.86
C GLU A 292 37.33 -67.64 -31.18
N ARG A 293 38.58 -67.20 -30.98
CA ARG A 293 38.86 -65.87 -30.42
C ARG A 293 38.40 -64.74 -31.36
N CYS A 294 38.57 -64.89 -32.67
CA CYS A 294 38.06 -63.94 -33.65
C CYS A 294 36.54 -63.86 -33.62
N SER A 295 35.84 -65.00 -33.58
CA SER A 295 34.37 -65.03 -33.46
C SER A 295 33.89 -64.31 -32.19
N TYR A 296 34.53 -64.56 -31.04
CA TYR A 296 34.18 -63.86 -29.81
C TYR A 296 34.40 -62.35 -29.90
N LEU A 297 35.52 -61.93 -30.49
CA LEU A 297 35.82 -60.50 -30.67
C LEU A 297 34.85 -59.83 -31.66
N GLU A 298 34.37 -60.56 -32.67
CA GLU A 298 33.34 -60.08 -33.59
C GLU A 298 31.99 -59.90 -32.88
N ASP A 299 31.58 -60.83 -32.03
CA ASP A 299 30.35 -60.71 -31.22
C ASP A 299 30.45 -59.56 -30.21
N GLU A 300 31.59 -59.41 -29.53
CA GLU A 300 31.85 -58.30 -28.61
C GLU A 300 31.86 -56.96 -29.34
N LEU A 301 32.47 -56.89 -30.53
CA LEU A 301 32.42 -55.71 -31.39
C LEU A 301 30.98 -55.40 -31.82
N HIS A 302 30.19 -56.41 -32.17
CA HIS A 302 28.79 -56.22 -32.56
C HIS A 302 27.95 -55.67 -31.41
N SER A 303 28.06 -56.28 -30.22
CA SER A 303 27.34 -55.86 -29.01
C SER A 303 27.72 -54.43 -28.59
N THR A 304 29.01 -54.11 -28.59
CA THR A 304 29.47 -52.74 -28.29
C THR A 304 29.00 -51.74 -29.33
N GLN A 305 28.95 -52.12 -30.62
CA GLN A 305 28.43 -51.27 -31.68
C GLN A 305 26.92 -51.05 -31.57
N GLU A 306 26.15 -52.05 -31.14
CA GLU A 306 24.71 -51.92 -30.84
C GLU A 306 24.47 -50.99 -29.65
N HIS A 307 25.20 -51.17 -28.55
CA HIS A 307 25.14 -50.25 -27.41
C HIS A 307 25.49 -48.81 -27.80
N ALA A 308 26.51 -48.60 -28.64
CA ALA A 308 26.86 -47.27 -29.15
C ALA A 308 25.74 -46.67 -30.01
N ARG A 309 25.04 -47.46 -30.82
CA ARG A 309 23.87 -47.01 -31.60
C ARG A 309 22.70 -46.64 -30.70
N ASN A 310 22.40 -47.44 -29.68
CA ASN A 310 21.31 -47.16 -28.74
C ASN A 310 21.58 -45.88 -27.96
N LEU A 311 22.80 -45.72 -27.42
CA LEU A 311 23.19 -44.50 -26.72
C LEU A 311 23.13 -43.26 -27.62
N LYS A 312 23.47 -43.42 -28.91
CA LYS A 312 23.32 -42.34 -29.89
C LYS A 312 21.85 -41.98 -30.12
N SER A 313 20.97 -42.97 -30.25
CA SER A 313 19.51 -42.73 -30.37
C SER A 313 18.95 -42.04 -29.15
N GLU A 314 19.31 -42.49 -27.94
CA GLU A 314 18.89 -41.85 -26.68
C GLU A 314 19.39 -40.41 -26.58
N LEU A 315 20.61 -40.13 -27.04
CA LEU A 315 21.15 -38.78 -27.10
C LEU A 315 20.38 -37.89 -28.10
N GLU A 316 20.00 -38.43 -29.25
CA GLU A 316 19.18 -37.74 -30.25
C GLU A 316 17.77 -37.44 -29.70
N ASP A 317 17.14 -38.39 -29.00
CA ASP A 317 15.84 -38.20 -28.34
C ASP A 317 15.93 -37.17 -27.19
N ALA A 318 16.96 -37.23 -26.36
CA ALA A 318 17.23 -36.21 -25.35
C ALA A 318 17.44 -34.82 -25.97
N HIS A 319 18.11 -34.74 -27.12
CA HIS A 319 18.33 -33.48 -27.82
C HIS A 319 17.02 -32.92 -28.40
N THR A 320 16.17 -33.76 -29.00
CA THR A 320 14.87 -33.32 -29.54
C THR A 320 13.92 -32.87 -28.44
N THR A 321 13.89 -33.55 -27.30
CA THR A 321 13.08 -33.15 -26.13
C THR A 321 13.59 -31.85 -25.50
N LEU A 322 14.90 -31.67 -25.33
CA LEU A 322 15.47 -30.39 -24.87
C LEU A 322 15.15 -29.25 -25.84
N LYS A 323 15.19 -29.51 -27.15
CA LYS A 323 14.84 -28.52 -28.17
C LYS A 323 13.37 -28.12 -28.09
N SER A 324 12.46 -29.08 -27.93
CA SER A 324 11.02 -28.79 -27.82
C SER A 324 10.68 -28.05 -26.52
N LEU A 325 11.33 -28.39 -25.40
CA LEU A 325 11.23 -27.67 -24.14
C LEU A 325 11.73 -26.23 -24.26
N ARG A 326 12.87 -26.03 -24.93
CA ARG A 326 13.41 -24.69 -25.19
C ARG A 326 12.46 -23.84 -26.04
N THR A 327 11.89 -24.41 -27.10
CA THR A 327 10.92 -23.69 -27.96
C THR A 327 9.64 -23.37 -27.20
N ARG A 328 9.14 -24.30 -26.36
CA ARG A 328 7.97 -24.07 -25.52
C ARG A 328 8.22 -22.94 -24.51
N GLY A 329 9.35 -22.96 -23.81
CA GLY A 329 9.71 -21.90 -22.87
C GLY A 329 9.96 -20.54 -23.54
N GLN A 330 10.43 -20.52 -24.80
CA GLN A 330 10.51 -19.28 -25.58
C GLN A 330 9.12 -18.74 -25.94
N GLU A 331 8.20 -19.60 -26.37
CA GLU A 331 6.83 -19.21 -26.70
C GLU A 331 6.05 -18.73 -25.46
N GLU A 332 6.21 -19.40 -24.31
CA GLU A 332 5.62 -18.95 -23.05
C GLU A 332 6.14 -17.57 -22.64
N ARG A 333 7.47 -17.35 -22.70
CA ARG A 333 8.05 -16.01 -22.45
C ARG A 333 7.51 -14.95 -23.42
N ARG A 334 7.39 -15.29 -24.71
CA ARG A 334 6.85 -14.37 -25.72
C ARG A 334 5.39 -14.02 -25.43
N ARG A 335 4.59 -14.99 -24.94
CA ARG A 335 3.20 -14.76 -24.54
C ARG A 335 3.11 -13.85 -23.32
N THR A 336 3.87 -14.14 -22.27
CA THR A 336 3.85 -13.30 -21.05
C THR A 336 4.33 -11.88 -21.35
N GLU A 337 5.38 -11.72 -22.16
CA GLU A 337 5.86 -10.42 -22.63
C GLU A 337 4.77 -9.66 -23.41
N SER A 338 4.09 -10.33 -24.35
CA SER A 338 2.95 -9.75 -25.08
C SER A 338 1.80 -9.33 -24.16
N ASP A 339 1.50 -10.11 -23.11
CA ASP A 339 0.47 -9.80 -22.14
C ASP A 339 0.87 -8.59 -21.26
N PHE A 340 2.13 -8.51 -20.84
CA PHE A 340 2.66 -7.36 -20.12
C PHE A 340 2.67 -6.09 -20.99
N GLU A 341 3.06 -6.19 -22.26
CA GLU A 341 2.97 -5.08 -23.20
C GLU A 341 1.52 -4.59 -23.36
N LEU A 342 0.56 -5.50 -23.46
CA LEU A 342 -0.85 -5.13 -23.60
C LEU A 342 -1.35 -4.42 -22.34
N ARG A 343 -1.03 -4.94 -21.14
CA ARG A 343 -1.37 -4.29 -19.86
C ARG A 343 -0.72 -2.93 -19.72
N LEU A 344 0.54 -2.79 -20.15
CA LEU A 344 1.24 -1.51 -20.13
C LEU A 344 0.56 -0.50 -21.07
N ARG A 345 0.22 -0.91 -22.31
CA ARG A 345 -0.54 -0.05 -23.24
C ARG A 345 -1.87 0.38 -22.64
N GLN A 346 -2.61 -0.54 -22.02
CA GLN A 346 -3.89 -0.21 -21.37
C GLN A 346 -3.71 0.78 -20.22
N ALA A 347 -2.73 0.57 -19.34
CA ALA A 347 -2.42 1.50 -18.25
C ALA A 347 -1.98 2.89 -18.77
N MET A 348 -1.26 2.95 -19.89
CA MET A 348 -0.92 4.22 -20.54
C MET A 348 -2.15 4.94 -21.08
N THR A 349 -3.07 4.22 -21.74
CA THR A 349 -4.31 4.84 -22.24
C THR A 349 -5.22 5.32 -21.11
N ASP A 350 -5.29 4.56 -20.01
CA ASP A 350 -6.08 4.93 -18.84
C ASP A 350 -5.49 6.18 -18.15
N ASN A 351 -4.17 6.25 -18.01
CA ASN A 351 -3.47 7.45 -17.53
C ASN A 351 -3.73 8.65 -18.44
N GLU A 352 -3.69 8.48 -19.76
CA GLU A 352 -3.97 9.57 -20.70
C GLU A 352 -5.42 10.07 -20.57
N ILE A 353 -6.38 9.16 -20.37
CA ILE A 353 -7.79 9.50 -20.12
C ILE A 353 -7.93 10.25 -18.79
N LEU A 354 -7.30 9.77 -17.71
CA LEU A 354 -7.32 10.40 -16.40
C LEU A 354 -6.67 11.79 -16.43
N GLN A 355 -5.54 11.96 -17.12
CA GLN A 355 -4.91 13.27 -17.34
C GLN A 355 -5.82 14.22 -18.09
N LYS A 356 -6.52 13.75 -19.13
CA LYS A 356 -7.51 14.56 -19.86
C LYS A 356 -8.71 14.91 -18.97
N GLN A 357 -9.17 14.00 -18.12
CA GLN A 357 -10.24 14.28 -17.16
C GLN A 357 -9.81 15.33 -16.12
N LEU A 358 -8.62 15.17 -15.54
CA LEU A 358 -8.06 16.15 -14.60
C LEU A 358 -7.87 17.52 -15.25
N SER A 359 -7.38 17.58 -16.49
CA SER A 359 -7.25 18.84 -17.22
C SER A 359 -8.61 19.52 -17.41
N ARG A 360 -9.66 18.75 -17.76
CA ARG A 360 -11.02 19.28 -17.90
C ARG A 360 -11.59 19.78 -16.57
N THR A 361 -11.37 19.08 -15.46
CA THR A 361 -11.87 19.53 -14.15
C THR A 361 -11.13 20.80 -13.70
N ILE A 362 -9.82 20.89 -13.93
CA ILE A 362 -9.04 22.11 -13.69
C ILE A 362 -9.58 23.27 -14.53
N GLU A 363 -9.83 23.07 -15.83
CA GLU A 363 -10.43 24.09 -16.70
C GLU A 363 -11.83 24.52 -16.22
N GLN A 364 -12.66 23.57 -15.76
CA GLN A 364 -13.98 23.87 -15.20
C GLN A 364 -13.89 24.72 -13.93
N TYR A 365 -13.09 24.29 -12.94
CA TYR A 365 -12.90 25.05 -11.70
C TYR A 365 -12.26 26.41 -11.94
N SER A 366 -11.29 26.50 -12.86
CA SER A 366 -10.69 27.77 -13.27
C SER A 366 -11.73 28.70 -13.90
N GLY A 367 -12.58 28.19 -14.80
CA GLY A 367 -13.64 28.97 -15.43
C GLY A 367 -14.74 29.41 -14.45
N GLU A 368 -15.08 28.58 -13.45
CA GLU A 368 -16.00 28.96 -12.37
C GLU A 368 -15.41 30.03 -11.47
N LYS A 369 -14.14 29.89 -11.08
CA LYS A 369 -13.39 30.91 -10.32
C LYS A 369 -13.36 32.22 -11.08
N GLU A 370 -13.11 32.21 -12.38
CA GLU A 370 -13.06 33.41 -13.22
C GLU A 370 -14.42 34.10 -13.33
N LYS A 371 -15.50 33.34 -13.57
CA LYS A 371 -16.89 33.87 -13.54
C LYS A 371 -17.24 34.50 -12.18
N LEU A 372 -16.83 33.86 -11.09
CA LEU A 372 -17.06 34.36 -9.74
C LEU A 372 -16.29 35.66 -9.49
N ILE A 373 -15.02 35.72 -9.90
CA ILE A 373 -14.20 36.94 -9.86
C ILE A 373 -14.85 38.06 -10.68
N GLU A 374 -15.30 37.79 -11.91
CA GLU A 374 -16.00 38.77 -12.75
C GLU A 374 -17.27 39.28 -12.06
N SER A 375 -18.04 38.40 -11.41
CA SER A 375 -19.26 38.78 -10.70
C SER A 375 -18.97 39.71 -9.52
N PHE A 376 -17.94 39.41 -8.72
CA PHE A 376 -17.51 40.27 -7.61
C PHE A 376 -16.93 41.59 -8.10
N GLN A 377 -16.18 41.58 -9.21
CA GLN A 377 -15.68 42.82 -9.82
C GLN A 377 -16.82 43.71 -10.29
N ARG A 378 -17.85 43.15 -10.94
CA ARG A 378 -19.06 43.91 -11.34
C ARG A 378 -19.79 44.47 -10.13
N GLN A 379 -20.02 43.66 -9.09
CA GLN A 379 -20.67 44.12 -7.86
C GLN A 379 -19.87 45.25 -7.18
N ASN A 380 -18.55 45.14 -7.13
CA ASN A 380 -17.69 46.21 -6.59
C ASN A 380 -17.75 47.48 -7.44
N ALA A 381 -17.78 47.37 -8.76
CA ALA A 381 -17.94 48.52 -9.65
C ALA A 381 -19.29 49.22 -9.44
N ASP A 382 -20.38 48.45 -9.30
CA ASP A 382 -21.71 48.98 -9.00
C ASP A 382 -21.75 49.68 -7.62
N LEU A 383 -21.16 49.07 -6.59
CA LEU A 383 -21.04 49.67 -5.26
C LEU A 383 -20.18 50.94 -5.27
N GLN A 384 -19.09 50.97 -6.05
CA GLN A 384 -18.28 52.17 -6.23
C GLN A 384 -19.06 53.28 -6.92
N ALA A 385 -19.85 52.95 -7.96
CA ALA A 385 -20.71 53.91 -8.65
C ALA A 385 -21.79 54.48 -7.72
N GLN A 386 -22.47 53.64 -6.92
CA GLN A 386 -23.43 54.08 -5.91
C GLN A 386 -22.79 54.96 -4.84
N ASN A 387 -21.61 54.61 -4.34
CA ASN A 387 -20.87 55.43 -3.39
C ASN A 387 -20.49 56.79 -4.00
N LYS A 388 -20.11 56.83 -5.28
CA LYS A 388 -19.83 58.07 -5.98
C LYS A 388 -21.08 58.94 -6.09
N GLU A 389 -22.22 58.37 -6.49
CA GLU A 389 -23.50 59.07 -6.58
C GLU A 389 -23.96 59.59 -5.21
N LEU A 390 -23.87 58.78 -4.15
CA LEU A 390 -24.20 59.20 -2.79
C LEU A 390 -23.28 60.34 -2.31
N ASN A 391 -21.99 60.28 -2.62
CA ASN A 391 -21.04 61.34 -2.31
C ASN A 391 -21.35 62.63 -3.08
N GLU A 392 -21.74 62.55 -4.35
CA GLU A 392 -22.20 63.69 -5.15
C GLU A 392 -23.48 64.31 -4.53
N ARG A 393 -24.48 63.50 -4.20
CA ARG A 393 -25.69 63.97 -3.49
C ARG A 393 -25.37 64.60 -2.14
N LEU A 394 -24.44 64.04 -1.36
CA LEU A 394 -23.98 64.63 -0.10
C LEU A 394 -23.26 65.97 -0.32
N ALA A 395 -22.51 66.12 -1.41
CA ALA A 395 -21.88 67.37 -1.77
C ALA A 395 -22.93 68.43 -2.14
N GLU A 396 -23.95 68.08 -2.92
CA GLU A 396 -25.08 68.95 -3.25
C GLU A 396 -25.82 69.41 -1.98
N PHE A 397 -26.17 68.48 -1.07
CA PHE A 397 -26.79 68.83 0.21
C PHE A 397 -25.92 69.76 1.06
N ARG A 398 -24.60 69.54 1.09
CA ARG A 398 -23.66 70.44 1.78
C ARG A 398 -23.66 71.82 1.13
N GLU A 399 -23.68 71.90 -0.19
CA GLU A 399 -23.72 73.17 -0.91
C GLU A 399 -25.02 73.94 -0.63
N ILE A 400 -26.16 73.26 -0.67
CA ILE A 400 -27.48 73.82 -0.30
C ILE A 400 -27.47 74.31 1.15
N ALA A 401 -26.90 73.53 2.09
CA ALA A 401 -26.80 73.92 3.50
C ALA A 401 -25.88 75.13 3.71
N VAL A 402 -24.83 75.28 2.89
CA VAL A 402 -23.95 76.47 2.90
C VAL A 402 -24.67 77.68 2.30
N GLN A 403 -25.42 77.52 1.21
CA GLN A 403 -26.22 78.58 0.62
C GLN A 403 -27.33 79.07 1.57
N SER A 404 -27.99 78.14 2.26
CA SER A 404 -28.99 78.43 3.30
C SER A 404 -28.40 79.14 4.52
N ARG A 405 -27.13 78.86 4.87
CA ARG A 405 -26.40 79.61 5.89
C ARG A 405 -25.97 80.99 5.44
N LYS A 406 -25.75 81.22 4.15
CA LYS A 406 -25.42 82.55 3.59
C LYS A 406 -26.65 83.46 3.49
N SER A 407 -27.86 82.91 3.41
CA SER A 407 -29.12 83.68 3.42
C SER A 407 -29.70 83.94 4.82
N ALA A 408 -29.24 83.20 5.84
CA ALA A 408 -29.52 83.50 7.24
C ALA A 408 -28.54 84.59 7.75
N SER A 409 -29.07 85.75 8.17
CA SER A 409 -28.26 86.81 8.80
C SER A 409 -27.59 86.34 10.10
N PRO A 410 -26.42 86.91 10.44
CA PRO A 410 -25.55 86.42 11.50
C PRO A 410 -26.01 86.91 12.88
N SER A 411 -26.46 86.00 13.75
CA SER A 411 -26.46 86.24 15.18
C SER A 411 -25.86 85.04 15.93
N HIS A 412 -24.73 85.32 16.56
CA HIS A 412 -23.99 84.56 17.58
C HIS A 412 -23.07 83.39 17.15
N PRO A 413 -21.76 83.50 17.45
CA PRO A 413 -20.85 82.38 17.42
C PRO A 413 -20.99 81.62 18.74
N VAL A 414 -21.62 80.46 18.73
CA VAL A 414 -21.66 79.58 19.91
C VAL A 414 -20.77 78.36 19.65
N SER A 415 -19.54 78.48 20.15
CA SER A 415 -18.67 77.52 20.86
C SER A 415 -18.72 75.99 20.65
N ASP A 416 -19.54 75.39 19.80
CA ASP A 416 -19.66 73.92 19.73
C ASP A 416 -18.66 73.22 18.81
N SER A 417 -17.85 73.97 18.06
CA SER A 417 -16.82 73.40 17.18
C SER A 417 -15.70 72.67 17.95
N ARG A 418 -15.46 73.02 19.23
CA ARG A 418 -14.42 72.37 20.05
C ARG A 418 -14.83 71.00 20.60
N ILE A 419 -16.13 70.74 20.76
CA ILE A 419 -16.62 69.45 21.28
C ILE A 419 -16.63 68.40 20.17
N VAL A 420 -16.94 68.79 18.92
CA VAL A 420 -16.91 67.89 17.77
C VAL A 420 -15.47 67.55 17.33
N GLN A 421 -14.54 68.50 17.37
CA GLN A 421 -13.11 68.22 17.10
C GLN A 421 -12.49 67.29 18.15
N ARG A 422 -12.81 67.43 19.44
CA ARG A 422 -12.34 66.48 20.47
C ARG A 422 -12.95 65.09 20.35
N ARG A 423 -14.20 64.98 19.89
CA ARG A 423 -14.87 63.68 19.73
C ARG A 423 -14.34 62.90 18.51
N ILE A 424 -13.97 63.60 17.43
CA ILE A 424 -13.31 63.02 16.26
C ILE A 424 -11.87 62.59 16.60
N GLN A 425 -11.15 63.40 17.38
CA GLN A 425 -9.78 63.06 17.80
C GLN A 425 -9.74 61.92 18.84
N ALA A 426 -10.77 61.75 19.66
CA ALA A 426 -10.90 60.63 20.59
C ALA A 426 -11.36 59.30 19.93
N GLN A 427 -11.91 59.35 18.72
CA GLN A 427 -12.26 58.16 17.93
C GLN A 427 -11.12 57.74 16.98
N LEU A 428 -10.25 58.69 16.58
CA LEU A 428 -9.07 58.42 15.76
C LEU A 428 -7.91 57.76 16.54
N SER A 429 -7.86 57.87 17.87
CA SER A 429 -6.83 57.19 18.69
C SER A 429 -7.10 55.69 18.92
N LYS A 430 -8.18 55.14 18.36
CA LYS A 430 -8.51 53.70 18.41
C LYS A 430 -8.32 52.97 17.08
N ILE A 431 -7.88 53.66 16.03
CA ILE A 431 -7.49 53.04 14.77
C ILE A 431 -5.96 53.02 14.79
N GLN A 432 -5.36 51.86 15.05
CA GLN A 432 -3.95 51.68 14.78
C GLN A 432 -3.72 51.82 13.26
N PRO A 433 -2.71 52.59 12.81
CA PRO A 433 -2.34 52.58 11.41
C PRO A 433 -1.80 51.19 11.09
N ILE A 434 -2.53 50.45 10.27
CA ILE A 434 -1.98 49.27 9.60
C ILE A 434 -0.89 49.82 8.67
N ASN A 435 0.36 49.51 9.02
CA ASN A 435 1.52 49.73 8.17
C ASN A 435 1.31 48.98 6.85
N PHE A 436 0.86 49.70 5.82
CA PHE A 436 0.99 49.24 4.43
C PHE A 436 2.36 49.68 3.92
N ASN A 437 3.40 48.97 4.35
CA ASN A 437 4.66 49.00 3.63
C ASN A 437 4.63 47.93 2.53
N HIS A 438 4.27 48.43 1.35
CA HIS A 438 4.98 48.15 0.11
C HIS A 438 4.76 46.78 -0.57
N VAL A 439 3.65 46.69 -1.32
CA VAL A 439 3.71 46.06 -2.65
C VAL A 439 4.25 47.13 -3.60
N GLY A 440 5.49 46.94 -4.03
CA GLY A 440 6.18 47.76 -5.02
C GLY A 440 6.97 46.84 -5.95
N SER A 441 6.30 46.38 -7.00
CA SER A 441 6.99 45.87 -8.20
C SER A 441 7.67 47.05 -8.89
N ALA A 442 9.00 47.04 -8.96
CA ALA A 442 9.77 47.77 -9.95
C ALA A 442 11.15 47.15 -10.04
N GLY A 443 11.46 46.57 -11.21
CA GLY A 443 12.78 46.09 -11.53
C GLY A 443 13.82 47.20 -11.49
N VAL A 444 14.99 46.86 -10.97
CA VAL A 444 16.23 47.56 -11.28
C VAL A 444 17.23 46.48 -11.67
N ILE A 445 17.46 46.44 -12.98
CA ILE A 445 18.65 45.88 -13.60
C ILE A 445 19.81 46.75 -13.13
N GLU A 446 20.76 46.19 -12.40
CA GLU A 446 22.09 46.77 -12.34
C GLU A 446 23.15 45.66 -12.42
N ASN A 447 23.80 45.65 -13.58
CA ASN A 447 24.99 44.89 -13.88
C ASN A 447 26.16 45.40 -13.03
N ASN A 448 26.95 44.50 -12.46
CA ASN A 448 28.39 44.44 -12.74
C ASN A 448 29.05 43.16 -12.17
N PRO A 449 30.22 42.77 -12.71
CA PRO A 449 30.48 41.40 -13.13
C PRO A 449 31.70 40.79 -12.41
N SER A 450 32.12 39.61 -12.88
CA SER A 450 33.33 38.83 -12.55
C SER A 450 33.25 37.96 -11.29
N GLY A 451 33.44 36.63 -11.34
CA GLY A 451 33.74 35.75 -12.45
C GLY A 451 33.93 34.31 -11.99
N LEU A 452 34.03 33.42 -12.98
CA LEU A 452 34.42 32.02 -12.97
C LEU A 452 33.28 30.99 -12.90
N ASP A 453 32.95 30.57 -14.11
CA ASP A 453 32.30 29.34 -14.54
C ASP A 453 32.82 28.10 -13.79
N HIS A 454 31.94 27.26 -13.28
CA HIS A 454 31.80 25.89 -13.80
C HIS A 454 30.49 25.23 -13.33
N ASP A 455 29.88 24.57 -14.29
CA ASP A 455 28.62 23.84 -14.34
C ASP A 455 28.42 22.84 -13.19
N ASN A 456 27.32 23.00 -12.44
CA ASN A 456 26.65 21.91 -11.74
C ASN A 456 25.15 22.09 -11.94
N GLU A 457 24.56 21.22 -12.75
CA GLU A 457 23.12 21.00 -12.82
C GLU A 457 22.69 20.26 -11.54
N ASP A 458 22.44 21.01 -10.47
CA ASP A 458 21.61 20.55 -9.36
C ASP A 458 20.23 21.17 -9.55
N GLU A 459 19.27 20.36 -9.99
CA GLU A 459 17.85 20.68 -9.98
C GLU A 459 17.43 21.07 -8.55
N ASP A 460 16.76 22.21 -8.45
CA ASP A 460 16.10 22.72 -7.25
C ASP A 460 15.07 21.71 -6.71
N LEU A 461 15.53 20.74 -5.92
CA LEU A 461 14.67 19.92 -5.09
C LEU A 461 14.18 20.75 -3.91
N ARG A 462 13.02 21.40 -4.10
CA ARG A 462 12.17 21.92 -3.02
C ARG A 462 12.11 20.87 -1.91
N SER A 463 12.44 21.25 -0.68
CA SER A 463 12.37 20.33 0.45
C SER A 463 10.92 19.90 0.67
N LEU A 464 10.72 18.61 0.89
CA LEU A 464 9.41 18.00 1.13
C LEU A 464 8.61 18.69 2.26
N GLN A 465 9.30 19.40 3.17
CA GLN A 465 8.67 20.23 4.20
C GLN A 465 7.97 21.49 3.66
N GLU A 466 8.43 22.05 2.55
CA GLU A 466 7.84 23.24 1.91
C GLU A 466 6.51 22.89 1.22
N VAL A 467 6.44 21.71 0.59
CA VAL A 467 5.22 21.19 -0.06
C VAL A 467 4.16 20.78 0.98
N ILE A 468 4.57 20.22 2.11
CA ILE A 468 3.64 19.83 3.17
C ILE A 468 3.08 21.06 3.90
N ASN A 469 3.89 22.11 4.11
CA ASN A 469 3.41 23.32 4.77
C ASN A 469 2.45 24.16 3.88
N GLU A 470 2.67 24.23 2.57
CA GLU A 470 1.71 24.89 1.65
C GLU A 470 0.34 24.16 1.62
N SER A 471 0.33 22.83 1.75
CA SER A 471 -0.93 22.05 1.73
C SER A 471 -1.80 22.18 2.99
N ILE A 472 -1.24 22.70 4.10
CA ILE A 472 -1.96 22.89 5.36
C ILE A 472 -2.49 24.33 5.49
N GLU A 473 -1.86 25.31 4.85
CA GLU A 473 -2.28 26.73 4.95
C GLU A 473 -3.47 27.08 4.04
N ASP A 474 -3.71 26.36 2.94
CA ASP A 474 -4.73 26.75 1.97
C ASP A 474 -6.17 26.25 2.25
N ASN A 475 -6.38 25.37 3.25
CA ASN A 475 -7.72 24.86 3.58
C ASN A 475 -8.32 25.38 4.90
N PHE A 476 -7.61 26.24 5.64
CA PHE A 476 -8.17 26.97 6.77
C PHE A 476 -7.79 28.45 6.66
N GLY A 477 -8.69 29.25 6.09
CA GLY A 477 -8.60 30.70 6.16
C GLY A 477 -8.56 31.17 7.61
N GLY A 478 -7.38 31.43 8.15
CA GLY A 478 -7.19 31.86 9.52
C GLY A 478 -5.77 32.38 9.77
N ARG A 479 -5.67 33.70 9.96
CA ARG A 479 -4.45 34.40 10.43
C ARG A 479 -3.80 33.69 11.63
N PRO A 480 -2.48 33.86 11.83
CA PRO A 480 -1.78 33.26 12.97
C PRO A 480 -2.36 33.80 14.29
N ILE A 481 -2.68 32.89 15.20
CA ILE A 481 -3.27 33.17 16.52
C ILE A 481 -2.21 33.86 17.39
N SER A 482 -2.29 35.18 17.50
CA SER A 482 -1.35 35.98 18.30
C SER A 482 -1.86 36.35 19.71
N SER A 483 -3.00 35.83 20.16
CA SER A 483 -3.49 36.10 21.53
C SER A 483 -4.55 35.10 21.99
N ILE A 484 -4.42 34.64 23.25
CA ILE A 484 -5.38 33.81 23.98
C ILE A 484 -6.75 34.52 24.16
N GLY A 485 -6.82 35.84 23.93
CA GLY A 485 -8.05 36.63 24.05
C GLY A 485 -9.14 36.34 23.01
N ASP A 486 -8.77 35.80 21.83
CA ASP A 486 -9.73 35.61 20.73
C ASP A 486 -10.56 34.31 20.86
N ILE A 487 -10.18 33.41 21.77
CA ILE A 487 -10.87 32.13 22.03
C ILE A 487 -12.20 32.35 22.77
N ILE A 488 -12.31 33.41 23.57
CA ILE A 488 -13.42 33.61 24.53
C ILE A 488 -14.65 34.28 23.89
N SER A 489 -14.51 34.86 22.68
CA SER A 489 -15.60 35.63 22.03
C SER A 489 -16.21 34.97 20.79
N ARG A 490 -16.07 33.66 20.59
CA ARG A 490 -16.85 32.95 19.55
C ARG A 490 -18.20 32.47 20.10
N PRO A 491 -19.34 33.04 19.65
CA PRO A 491 -20.59 32.29 19.61
C PRO A 491 -20.63 31.53 18.29
N SER A 492 -19.99 30.38 18.22
CA SER A 492 -20.37 29.34 17.25
C SER A 492 -19.85 28.01 17.76
N MET A 493 -20.72 27.30 18.47
CA MET A 493 -20.65 25.85 18.48
C MET A 493 -21.14 25.43 17.10
N ASP A 494 -20.26 25.52 16.09
CA ASP A 494 -20.52 24.90 14.80
C ASP A 494 -20.56 23.39 15.10
N PHE A 495 -21.77 22.85 15.05
CA PHE A 495 -22.01 21.43 15.15
C PHE A 495 -21.28 20.78 13.97
N VAL A 496 -20.13 20.14 14.24
CA VAL A 496 -19.45 19.28 13.27
C VAL A 496 -20.50 18.29 12.81
N THR A 497 -20.91 18.39 11.55
CA THR A 497 -21.95 17.49 11.05
C THR A 497 -21.37 16.08 11.01
N HIS A 498 -22.22 15.06 11.14
CA HIS A 498 -21.76 13.66 11.02
C HIS A 498 -21.06 13.41 9.66
N GLU A 499 -21.46 14.17 8.64
CA GLU A 499 -20.90 14.14 7.30
C GLU A 499 -19.47 14.72 7.26
N ASP A 500 -19.20 15.81 8.00
CA ASP A 500 -17.84 16.35 8.16
C ASP A 500 -16.92 15.39 8.92
N TYR A 501 -17.45 14.66 9.91
CA TYR A 501 -16.69 13.64 10.63
C TYR A 501 -16.39 12.42 9.74
N GLU A 502 -17.37 11.98 8.97
CA GLU A 502 -17.21 10.81 8.07
C GLU A 502 -16.30 11.12 6.88
N THR A 503 -16.32 12.35 6.36
CA THR A 503 -15.36 12.81 5.34
C THR A 503 -13.95 12.93 5.92
N LEU A 504 -13.81 13.44 7.14
CA LEU A 504 -12.53 13.50 7.84
C LEU A 504 -11.99 12.09 8.13
N GLU A 505 -12.84 11.14 8.52
CA GLU A 505 -12.47 9.74 8.76
C GLU A 505 -12.01 9.04 7.46
N LYS A 506 -12.72 9.29 6.35
CA LYS A 506 -12.31 8.79 5.02
C LYS A 506 -10.98 9.41 4.55
N GLN A 507 -10.77 10.71 4.78
CA GLN A 507 -9.50 11.37 4.47
C GLN A 507 -8.36 10.86 5.35
N LEU A 508 -8.61 10.59 6.64
CA LEU A 508 -7.63 10.00 7.55
C LEU A 508 -7.28 8.58 7.12
N HIS A 509 -8.28 7.78 6.74
CA HIS A 509 -8.03 6.43 6.23
C HIS A 509 -7.22 6.45 4.92
N HIS A 510 -7.60 7.32 3.98
CA HIS A 510 -6.88 7.46 2.71
C HIS A 510 -5.44 7.95 2.89
N THR A 511 -5.20 8.93 3.77
CA THR A 511 -3.84 9.42 4.08
C THR A 511 -3.02 8.36 4.81
N ARG A 512 -3.65 7.54 5.66
CA ARG A 512 -3.00 6.41 6.31
C ARG A 512 -2.60 5.33 5.30
N ASP A 513 -3.47 5.01 4.35
CA ASP A 513 -3.18 4.03 3.29
C ASP A 513 -2.08 4.55 2.37
N LEU A 514 -2.14 5.82 1.97
CA LEU A 514 -1.10 6.47 1.17
C LEU A 514 0.24 6.49 1.93
N LEU A 515 0.23 6.76 3.23
CA LEU A 515 1.43 6.71 4.06
C LEU A 515 2.00 5.29 4.12
N ASN A 516 1.16 4.28 4.29
CA ASN A 516 1.58 2.88 4.31
C ASN A 516 2.17 2.45 2.95
N ASP A 517 1.54 2.83 1.84
CA ASP A 517 2.07 2.61 0.49
C ASP A 517 3.41 3.35 0.27
N MET A 518 3.54 4.56 0.82
CA MET A 518 4.80 5.32 0.80
C MET A 518 5.87 4.68 1.68
N GLU A 519 5.53 4.15 2.85
CA GLU A 519 6.45 3.41 3.71
C GLU A 519 6.94 2.12 3.03
N ASP A 520 6.04 1.37 2.40
CA ASP A 520 6.35 0.15 1.66
C ASP A 520 7.21 0.41 0.42
N THR A 521 6.90 1.46 -0.34
CA THR A 521 7.71 1.85 -1.51
C THR A 521 9.09 2.37 -1.07
N ASN A 522 9.17 3.13 0.02
CA ASN A 522 10.43 3.59 0.58
C ASN A 522 11.28 2.43 1.11
N ALA A 523 10.68 1.42 1.76
CA ALA A 523 11.38 0.22 2.20
C ALA A 523 12.01 -0.54 1.01
N LYS A 524 11.25 -0.69 -0.09
CA LYS A 524 11.75 -1.29 -1.34
C LYS A 524 12.88 -0.48 -1.96
N LEU A 525 12.76 0.86 -2.01
CA LEU A 525 13.80 1.74 -2.52
C LEU A 525 15.08 1.65 -1.68
N LEU A 526 14.97 1.59 -0.35
CA LEU A 526 16.13 1.40 0.54
C LEU A 526 16.83 0.05 0.32
N GLU A 527 16.05 -1.03 0.11
CA GLU A 527 16.62 -2.34 -0.21
C GLU A 527 17.33 -2.32 -1.59
N GLN A 528 16.70 -1.72 -2.60
CA GLN A 528 17.32 -1.54 -3.91
C GLN A 528 18.61 -0.71 -3.83
N ILE A 529 18.61 0.39 -3.07
CA ILE A 529 19.82 1.20 -2.82
C ILE A 529 20.90 0.35 -2.16
N LYS A 530 20.56 -0.50 -1.20
CA LYS A 530 21.51 -1.40 -0.53
C LYS A 530 22.12 -2.41 -1.51
N ILE A 531 21.28 -3.04 -2.34
CA ILE A 531 21.72 -4.01 -3.35
C ILE A 531 22.58 -3.33 -4.42
N LEU A 532 22.15 -2.18 -4.93
CA LEU A 532 22.90 -1.41 -5.93
C LEU A 532 24.24 -0.95 -5.39
N LYS A 533 24.31 -0.45 -4.14
CA LYS A 533 25.58 -0.09 -3.50
C LYS A 533 26.51 -1.30 -3.37
N GLU A 534 25.99 -2.47 -3.02
CA GLU A 534 26.81 -3.68 -2.95
C GLU A 534 27.25 -4.15 -4.34
N GLU A 535 26.39 -4.05 -5.36
CA GLU A 535 26.73 -4.39 -6.73
C GLU A 535 27.77 -3.43 -7.31
N ILE A 536 27.66 -2.12 -7.05
CA ILE A 536 28.68 -1.13 -7.41
C ILE A 536 30.00 -1.48 -6.72
N ARG A 537 30.01 -1.72 -5.41
CA ARG A 537 31.20 -2.15 -4.68
C ARG A 537 31.76 -3.46 -5.21
N ARG A 538 30.91 -4.40 -5.64
CA ARG A 538 31.32 -5.67 -6.25
C ARG A 538 31.96 -5.44 -7.60
N LEU A 539 31.36 -4.59 -8.44
CA LEU A 539 31.87 -4.23 -9.76
C LEU A 539 33.18 -3.48 -9.63
N GLU A 540 33.29 -2.47 -8.78
CA GLU A 540 34.53 -1.74 -8.48
C GLU A 540 35.65 -2.69 -8.04
N ARG A 541 35.38 -3.56 -7.05
CA ARG A 541 36.32 -4.61 -6.64
C ARG A 541 36.71 -5.51 -7.81
N ASN A 542 35.78 -5.84 -8.71
CA ASN A 542 36.06 -6.68 -9.87
C ASN A 542 36.92 -5.95 -10.92
N THR A 543 36.67 -4.67 -11.17
CA THR A 543 37.48 -3.85 -12.08
C THR A 543 38.91 -3.67 -11.54
N GLU A 544 39.05 -3.44 -10.23
CA GLU A 544 40.35 -3.39 -9.56
C GLU A 544 41.06 -4.76 -9.57
N ARG A 545 40.31 -5.86 -9.39
CA ARG A 545 40.86 -7.23 -9.56
C ARG A 545 41.36 -7.44 -10.97
N GLU A 546 40.62 -7.02 -12.00
CA GLU A 546 41.07 -7.13 -13.38
C GLU A 546 42.40 -6.41 -13.61
N GLU A 547 42.61 -5.25 -12.98
CA GLU A 547 43.91 -4.55 -13.03
C GLU A 547 45.05 -5.36 -12.38
N HIS A 548 44.81 -5.94 -11.20
CA HIS A 548 45.83 -6.74 -10.50
C HIS A 548 46.02 -8.15 -11.08
N VAL A 549 45.00 -8.72 -11.72
CA VAL A 549 45.01 -10.05 -12.36
C VAL A 549 45.63 -10.01 -13.76
N LYS A 550 45.80 -8.82 -14.37
CA LYS A 550 46.64 -8.66 -15.59
C LYS A 550 48.05 -9.21 -15.39
N ASN A 551 48.55 -9.21 -14.15
CA ASN A 551 49.79 -9.90 -13.78
C ASN A 551 49.50 -11.25 -13.10
N SER A 552 48.78 -12.13 -13.79
CA SER A 552 48.34 -13.45 -13.28
C SER A 552 49.50 -14.35 -12.83
N GLU A 553 50.71 -14.13 -13.36
CA GLU A 553 51.93 -14.83 -12.93
C GLU A 553 52.35 -14.46 -11.50
N TYR A 554 52.19 -13.19 -11.10
CA TYR A 554 52.45 -12.76 -9.73
C TYR A 554 51.45 -13.38 -8.74
N LEU A 555 50.15 -13.35 -9.07
CA LEU A 555 49.12 -14.00 -8.25
C LEU A 555 49.38 -15.51 -8.12
N LYS A 556 49.74 -16.17 -9.23
CA LYS A 556 50.14 -17.58 -9.23
C LYS A 556 51.30 -17.82 -8.26
N ASN A 557 52.34 -16.98 -8.28
CA ASN A 557 53.48 -17.13 -7.38
C ASN A 557 53.14 -16.88 -5.92
N VAL A 558 52.26 -15.91 -5.63
CA VAL A 558 51.77 -15.62 -4.27
C VAL A 558 50.91 -16.77 -3.74
N VAL A 559 49.98 -17.29 -4.54
CA VAL A 559 49.14 -18.44 -4.18
C VAL A 559 49.99 -19.70 -4.00
N MET A 560 50.95 -19.95 -4.88
CA MET A 560 51.88 -21.08 -4.75
C MET A 560 52.72 -20.98 -3.48
N LYS A 561 53.17 -19.78 -3.09
CA LYS A 561 53.86 -19.57 -1.81
C LYS A 561 52.92 -19.71 -0.60
N PHE A 562 51.66 -19.30 -0.73
CA PHE A 562 50.65 -19.45 0.33
C PHE A 562 50.28 -20.92 0.57
N LEU A 563 50.21 -21.71 -0.51
CA LEU A 563 49.90 -23.14 -0.48
C LEU A 563 51.09 -24.03 -0.10
N ALA A 564 52.32 -23.58 -0.38
CA ALA A 564 53.53 -24.31 -0.01
C ALA A 564 53.62 -24.50 1.53
N PRO A 565 54.26 -25.58 2.00
CA PRO A 565 54.56 -25.74 3.41
C PRO A 565 55.35 -24.51 3.89
N PRO A 566 54.91 -23.84 4.97
CA PRO A 566 55.54 -22.61 5.43
C PRO A 566 57.00 -22.91 5.76
N LYS A 567 57.92 -22.17 5.13
CA LYS A 567 59.36 -22.32 5.39
C LYS A 567 59.78 -21.45 6.59
N VAL A 568 58.95 -20.46 6.94
CA VAL A 568 59.13 -19.53 8.05
C VAL A 568 57.81 -19.43 8.83
N ASN A 569 57.88 -19.37 10.16
CA ASN A 569 56.70 -19.09 10.99
C ASN A 569 56.08 -17.74 10.57
N ASP A 570 54.75 -17.70 10.43
CA ASP A 570 53.95 -16.52 10.06
C ASP A 570 54.03 -16.07 8.58
N GLU A 571 54.66 -16.84 7.68
CA GLU A 571 54.70 -16.54 6.23
C GLU A 571 53.29 -16.38 5.62
N ARG A 572 52.33 -17.21 6.04
CA ARG A 572 50.91 -17.12 5.60
C ARG A 572 50.23 -15.83 6.07
N GLN A 573 50.59 -15.32 7.24
CA GLN A 573 50.05 -14.06 7.76
C GLN A 573 50.66 -12.85 7.03
N GLN A 574 51.93 -12.95 6.59
CA GLN A 574 52.59 -11.92 5.79
C GLN A 574 52.09 -11.87 4.34
N LEU A 575 51.66 -13.01 3.78
CA LEU A 575 51.09 -13.09 2.43
C LEU A 575 49.61 -12.68 2.38
N LEU A 576 48.91 -12.63 3.52
CA LEU A 576 47.49 -12.29 3.58
C LEU A 576 47.19 -10.86 3.10
N PRO A 577 47.89 -9.78 3.53
CA PRO A 577 47.67 -8.44 3.00
C PRO A 577 47.86 -8.34 1.49
N VAL A 578 48.84 -9.08 0.95
CA VAL A 578 49.11 -9.14 -0.49
C VAL A 578 47.98 -9.86 -1.22
N LEU A 579 47.49 -10.98 -0.68
CA LEU A 579 46.34 -11.71 -1.21
C LEU A 579 45.05 -10.87 -1.17
N THR A 580 44.81 -10.14 -0.07
CA THR A 580 43.70 -9.19 0.08
C THR A 580 43.77 -8.07 -0.94
N MET A 581 44.96 -7.55 -1.23
CA MET A 581 45.14 -6.47 -2.19
C MET A 581 44.91 -6.94 -3.64
N ILE A 582 45.43 -8.11 -4.02
CA ILE A 582 45.31 -8.65 -5.39
C ILE A 582 43.89 -9.19 -5.65
N LEU A 583 43.31 -9.92 -4.69
CA LEU A 583 41.99 -10.53 -4.84
C LEU A 583 40.85 -9.63 -4.34
N LYS A 584 41.14 -8.44 -3.81
CA LYS A 584 40.16 -7.52 -3.21
C LYS A 584 39.12 -8.27 -2.38
N LEU A 585 39.62 -9.00 -1.39
CA LEU A 585 38.80 -9.81 -0.50
C LEU A 585 37.92 -8.90 0.36
N SER A 586 36.67 -9.31 0.58
CA SER A 586 35.76 -8.68 1.53
C SER A 586 36.37 -8.72 2.94
N PRO A 587 36.08 -7.73 3.82
CA PRO A 587 36.44 -7.82 5.24
C PRO A 587 36.05 -9.15 5.89
N ASP A 588 34.91 -9.73 5.51
CA ASP A 588 34.43 -11.02 6.02
C ASP A 588 35.31 -12.19 5.53
N GLU A 589 35.74 -12.17 4.28
CA GLU A 589 36.62 -13.17 3.69
C GLU A 589 38.02 -13.11 4.31
N VAL A 590 38.53 -11.89 4.54
CA VAL A 590 39.81 -11.67 5.24
C VAL A 590 39.73 -12.18 6.68
N ASN A 591 38.61 -11.95 7.37
CA ASN A 591 38.38 -12.49 8.70
C ASN A 591 38.39 -14.01 8.69
N ASN A 592 37.68 -14.66 7.77
CA ASN A 592 37.66 -16.13 7.65
C ASN A 592 39.07 -16.72 7.44
N VAL A 593 39.86 -16.14 6.53
CA VAL A 593 41.23 -16.60 6.29
C VAL A 593 42.13 -16.32 7.51
N THR A 594 41.92 -15.20 8.22
CA THR A 594 42.65 -14.87 9.45
C THR A 594 42.34 -15.86 10.58
N THR A 595 41.07 -16.24 10.75
CA THR A 595 40.63 -17.24 11.74
C THR A 595 41.26 -18.59 11.44
N PHE A 596 41.28 -18.99 10.16
CA PHE A 596 41.90 -20.24 9.71
C PHE A 596 43.42 -20.28 9.92
N ILE A 597 44.12 -19.16 9.67
CA ILE A 597 45.57 -19.05 9.94
C ILE A 597 45.85 -19.19 11.45
N LYS A 598 44.98 -18.64 12.30
CA LYS A 598 45.08 -18.76 13.75
C LYS A 598 44.79 -20.19 14.23
N GLU A 599 43.77 -20.86 13.68
CA GLU A 599 43.44 -22.26 13.99
C GLU A 599 44.54 -23.22 13.55
N SER A 600 45.17 -22.98 12.39
CA SER A 600 46.33 -23.74 11.90
C SER A 600 47.57 -23.60 12.79
N ARG A 601 47.62 -22.59 13.68
CA ARG A 601 48.72 -22.35 14.62
C ARG A 601 48.57 -23.12 15.94
N ILE A 602 47.39 -23.69 16.21
CA ILE A 602 47.04 -24.27 17.53
C ILE A 602 47.29 -25.79 17.58
N GLN A 603 47.62 -26.46 16.47
CA GLN A 603 48.03 -27.87 16.54
C GLN A 603 49.49 -27.99 17.00
N PRO A 604 49.76 -28.56 18.19
CA PRO A 604 51.13 -28.90 18.58
C PRO A 604 51.61 -30.10 17.75
N GLU A 605 52.91 -30.15 17.54
CA GLU A 605 53.64 -31.21 16.87
C GLU A 605 53.28 -32.62 17.38
N GLU A 606 52.39 -33.34 16.69
CA GLU A 606 52.44 -34.80 16.66
C GLU A 606 52.19 -35.30 15.23
N GLN A 607 53.26 -35.87 14.67
CA GLN A 607 53.35 -36.90 13.63
C GLN A 607 52.31 -36.89 12.51
N GLY A 608 52.81 -36.60 11.30
CA GLY A 608 52.02 -36.46 10.10
C GLY A 608 51.13 -37.65 9.77
N VAL A 609 49.83 -37.36 9.63
CA VAL A 609 48.94 -37.98 8.65
C VAL A 609 48.00 -36.88 8.15
N GLY A 610 47.90 -36.75 6.82
CA GLY A 610 47.19 -35.67 6.14
C GLY A 610 45.71 -35.61 6.52
N GLY A 611 45.32 -34.53 7.18
CA GLY A 611 43.93 -34.20 7.50
C GLY A 611 43.74 -32.69 7.56
N GLY A 612 43.74 -32.03 6.40
CA GLY A 612 43.60 -30.56 6.33
C GLY A 612 42.70 -30.02 5.23
N TRP A 613 42.15 -30.89 4.37
CA TRP A 613 41.41 -30.46 3.17
C TRP A 613 39.92 -30.83 3.17
N SER A 614 39.50 -31.76 4.02
CA SER A 614 38.09 -32.17 4.11
C SER A 614 37.17 -31.06 4.62
N SER A 615 37.68 -30.16 5.47
CA SER A 615 36.87 -29.12 6.11
C SER A 615 36.53 -27.93 5.19
N LEU A 616 37.26 -27.72 4.09
CA LEU A 616 37.05 -26.60 3.16
C LEU A 616 35.79 -26.78 2.29
N PHE A 617 35.31 -28.01 2.11
CA PHE A 617 34.19 -28.32 1.21
C PHE A 617 32.93 -28.79 1.94
N SER A 618 32.93 -28.81 3.28
CA SER A 618 31.77 -29.25 4.06
C SER A 618 30.82 -28.11 4.48
N GLY A 619 31.17 -26.85 4.20
CA GLY A 619 30.37 -25.68 4.56
C GLY A 619 29.61 -25.02 3.41
N ILE A 620 29.59 -25.64 2.22
CA ILE A 620 28.79 -25.19 1.07
C ILE A 620 27.87 -26.35 0.67
N VAL A 621 26.87 -26.61 1.52
CA VAL A 621 25.60 -27.27 1.16
C VAL A 621 24.50 -26.58 1.93
#